data_AF-A0AAV5WAR3-F1
#
_entry.id   AF-A0AAV5WAR3-F1
#
_cell.length_a   1.000
_cell.length_b   1.000
_cell.length_c   1.000
_cell.angle_alpha   90.00
_cell.angle_beta   90.00
_cell.angle_gamma   90.00
#
_symmetry.space_group_name_H-M   'P 1'
#
loop_
_entity.id
_entity.type
_entity.pdbx_description
1 polymer ?
#
loop_
_entity_poly.entity_id
_entity_poly.type
_entity_poly.pdbx_seq_one_letter_code
_entity_poly.pdbx_strand_id
1 'polypeptide(L)'
;IQERTPSGLVWNWNVIRSFLMVMIPPQISMLIMFSCGFSIISRCRFISPSSTQIHTQLLKALMVQAAIPVLFIFVPLGLQFIMPLVGSSFGRAGMATSTFTSFFPVIDPLVVISFIPLYRNNLRKWCNPAFIYRVR
;
A
#
# COMPACT_ATOMS: atom_id res chain seq x y z
N ILE A 1 33.70 -18.43 10.76
CA ILE A 1 33.61 -19.78 10.16
C ILE A 1 32.14 -19.99 9.81
N GLN A 2 31.78 -19.87 8.54
CA GLN A 2 30.40 -20.05 8.08
C GLN A 2 30.15 -21.56 8.01
N GLU A 3 29.46 -22.13 8.99
CA GLU A 3 29.08 -23.56 8.96
C GLU A 3 28.16 -23.81 7.76
N ARG A 4 28.73 -24.40 6.70
CA ARG A 4 28.02 -24.80 5.49
C ARG A 4 27.26 -26.09 5.80
N THR A 5 25.95 -26.00 5.92
CA THR A 5 25.06 -27.17 5.92
C THR A 5 25.14 -27.90 4.56
N PRO A 6 24.91 -29.22 4.52
CA PRO A 6 25.17 -30.06 3.35
C PRO A 6 24.29 -29.75 2.12
N SER A 7 23.30 -28.86 2.25
CA SER A 7 22.42 -28.38 1.18
C SER A 7 22.91 -27.10 0.48
N GLY A 8 24.08 -26.56 0.84
CA GLY A 8 24.61 -25.31 0.26
C GLY A 8 23.83 -24.05 0.62
N LEU A 9 22.78 -24.18 1.46
CA LEU A 9 21.92 -23.09 1.89
C LEU A 9 22.50 -22.42 3.15
N VAL A 10 23.12 -21.26 2.92
CA VAL A 10 23.79 -20.49 3.98
C VAL A 10 22.77 -19.59 4.69
N TRP A 11 22.33 -20.01 5.87
CA TRP A 11 21.43 -19.19 6.71
C TRP A 11 22.20 -17.99 7.27
N ASN A 12 21.84 -16.79 6.82
CA ASN A 12 22.39 -15.55 7.37
C ASN A 12 21.40 -14.92 8.34
N TRP A 13 21.63 -15.11 9.64
CA TRP A 13 20.80 -14.56 10.71
C TRP A 13 20.63 -13.04 10.64
N ASN A 14 21.61 -12.31 10.10
CA ASN A 14 21.49 -10.86 9.92
C ASN A 14 20.48 -10.51 8.83
N VAL A 15 20.43 -11.27 7.74
CA VAL A 15 19.47 -11.07 6.64
C VAL A 15 18.05 -11.38 7.10
N ILE A 16 17.89 -12.46 7.87
CA ILE A 16 16.60 -12.83 8.46
C ILE A 16 16.12 -11.75 9.43
N ARG A 17 17.01 -11.26 10.31
CA ARG A 17 16.69 -10.19 11.26
C ARG A 17 16.30 -8.88 10.56
N SER A 18 17.04 -8.48 9.52
CA SER A 18 16.71 -7.30 8.72
C SER A 18 15.36 -7.43 8.04
N PHE A 19 15.05 -8.61 7.50
CA PHE A 19 13.75 -8.84 6.86
C PHE A 19 12.59 -8.79 7.84
N LEU A 20 12.73 -9.42 9.02
CA LEU A 20 11.71 -9.36 10.07
C LEU A 20 11.45 -7.92 10.53
N MET A 21 12.51 -7.12 10.69
CA MET A 21 12.38 -5.70 11.05
C MET A 21 11.68 -4.86 9.98
N VAL A 22 11.79 -5.22 8.70
CA VAL A 22 11.10 -4.52 7.59
C VAL A 22 9.65 -4.96 7.45
N MET A 23 9.35 -6.25 7.67
CA MET A 23 8.01 -6.80 7.41
C MET A 23 7.03 -6.66 8.58
N ILE A 24 7.49 -6.69 9.83
CA ILE A 24 6.62 -6.66 11.01
C ILE A 24 5.94 -5.30 11.23
N PRO A 25 6.67 -4.15 11.26
CA PRO A 25 6.06 -2.85 11.54
C PRO A 25 4.91 -2.44 10.60
N PRO A 26 5.01 -2.62 9.27
CA PRO A 26 3.91 -2.24 8.38
C PRO A 26 2.68 -3.13 8.56
N GLN A 27 2.83 -4.43 8.88
CA GLN A 27 1.69 -5.30 9.18
C GLN A 27 0.94 -4.86 10.44
N ILE A 28 1.67 -4.44 11.48
CA ILE A 28 1.08 -3.89 12.71
C ILE A 28 0.33 -2.58 12.42
N SER A 29 0.97 -1.66 11.70
CA SER A 29 0.35 -0.38 11.33
C SER A 29 -0.92 -0.55 10.50
N MET A 30 -0.93 -1.54 9.59
CA MET A 30 -2.12 -1.88 8.78
C MET A 30 -3.26 -2.39 9.66
N LEU A 31 -2.98 -3.24 10.63
CA LEU A 31 -3.97 -3.78 11.56
C LEU A 31 -4.59 -2.68 12.43
N ILE A 32 -3.76 -1.77 12.93
CA ILE A 32 -4.20 -0.61 13.72
C ILE A 32 -5.05 0.31 12.85
N MET A 33 -4.59 0.64 11.65
CA MET A 33 -5.34 1.49 10.73
C MET A 33 -6.69 0.86 10.42
N PHE A 34 -6.72 -0.43 10.05
CA PHE A 34 -7.95 -1.17 9.72
C PHE A 34 -8.96 -1.20 10.88
N SER A 35 -8.51 -1.59 12.07
CA SER A 35 -9.36 -1.67 13.26
C SER A 35 -9.89 -0.29 13.70
N CYS A 36 -9.01 0.71 13.73
CA CYS A 36 -9.38 2.07 14.12
C CYS A 36 -10.30 2.72 13.08
N GLY A 37 -9.95 2.65 11.80
CA GLY A 37 -10.75 3.22 10.72
C GLY A 37 -12.11 2.56 10.60
N PHE A 38 -12.22 1.23 10.76
CA PHE A 38 -13.51 0.55 10.80
C PHE A 38 -14.38 1.01 11.99
N SER A 39 -13.76 1.18 13.16
CA SER A 39 -14.44 1.66 14.36
C SER A 39 -14.96 3.10 14.17
N ILE A 40 -14.15 3.98 13.58
CA ILE A 40 -14.52 5.37 13.30
C ILE A 40 -15.65 5.44 12.27
N ILE A 41 -15.53 4.74 11.14
CA ILE A 41 -16.58 4.69 10.10
C ILE A 41 -17.89 4.17 10.71
N SER A 42 -17.81 3.16 11.58
CA SER A 42 -18.97 2.61 12.27
C SER A 42 -19.65 3.61 13.21
N ARG A 43 -18.88 4.49 13.85
CA ARG A 43 -19.39 5.57 14.72
C ARG A 43 -19.94 6.76 13.93
N CYS A 44 -19.32 7.11 12.81
CA CYS A 44 -19.77 8.20 11.94
C CYS A 44 -21.19 7.97 11.38
N ARG A 45 -21.65 6.71 11.27
CA ARG A 45 -23.03 6.39 10.87
C ARG A 45 -24.11 6.94 11.81
N PHE A 46 -23.77 7.23 13.05
CA PHE A 46 -24.71 7.72 14.08
C PHE A 46 -24.62 9.24 14.31
N ILE A 47 -23.72 9.94 13.61
CA ILE A 47 -23.49 11.39 13.75
C ILE A 47 -24.08 12.11 12.53
N SER A 48 -24.51 13.37 12.71
CA SER A 48 -25.06 14.22 11.64
C SER A 48 -24.25 14.13 10.32
N PRO A 49 -24.91 13.94 9.17
CA PRO A 49 -24.27 13.64 7.89
C PRO A 49 -23.49 14.83 7.29
N SER A 50 -23.83 16.07 7.67
CA SER A 50 -23.28 17.27 7.04
C SER A 50 -21.78 17.47 7.28
N SER A 51 -21.28 17.15 8.48
CA SER A 51 -19.85 17.31 8.80
C SER A 51 -19.04 16.02 8.66
N THR A 52 -19.68 14.85 8.69
CA THR A 52 -18.96 13.55 8.71
C THR A 52 -18.70 12.96 7.33
N GLN A 53 -19.43 13.39 6.30
CA GLN A 53 -19.36 12.78 4.97
C GLN A 53 -17.95 12.89 4.35
N ILE A 54 -17.31 14.05 4.45
CA ILE A 54 -15.95 14.29 3.91
C ILE A 54 -14.91 13.47 4.70
N HIS A 55 -14.97 13.51 6.04
CA HIS A 55 -14.06 12.78 6.91
C HIS A 55 -14.14 11.26 6.69
N THR A 56 -15.36 10.72 6.55
CA THR A 56 -15.59 9.29 6.32
C THR A 56 -15.06 8.86 4.94
N GLN A 57 -15.20 9.72 3.93
CA GLN A 57 -14.67 9.44 2.59
C GLN A 57 -13.15 9.46 2.56
N LEU A 58 -12.50 10.39 3.27
CA LEU A 58 -11.04 10.42 3.40
C LEU A 58 -10.51 9.23 4.22
N LEU A 59 -11.19 8.84 5.30
CA LEU A 59 -10.80 7.65 6.06
C LEU A 59 -10.94 6.37 5.23
N LYS A 60 -12.04 6.26 4.46
CA LYS A 60 -12.24 5.15 3.52
C LYS A 60 -11.16 5.15 2.42
N ALA A 61 -10.73 6.32 1.95
CA ALA A 61 -9.58 6.48 1.07
C ALA A 61 -8.34 5.82 1.62
N LEU A 62 -7.99 6.23 2.85
CA LEU A 62 -6.79 5.83 3.54
C LEU A 62 -6.76 4.30 3.75
N MET A 63 -7.91 3.69 4.06
CA MET A 63 -8.01 2.24 4.20
C MET A 63 -7.74 1.49 2.89
N VAL A 64 -8.33 1.97 1.78
CA VAL A 64 -8.17 1.36 0.46
C VAL A 64 -6.72 1.53 -0.02
N GLN A 65 -6.19 2.73 0.13
CA GLN A 65 -4.81 3.08 -0.19
C GLN A 65 -3.82 2.25 0.59
N ALA A 66 -4.09 1.96 1.86
CA ALA A 66 -3.22 1.14 2.69
C ALA A 66 -3.26 -0.35 2.29
N ALA A 67 -4.40 -0.87 1.85
CA ALA A 67 -4.52 -2.27 1.42
C ALA A 67 -3.77 -2.58 0.11
N ILE A 68 -3.67 -1.60 -0.81
CA ILE A 68 -3.04 -1.76 -2.13
C ILE A 68 -1.53 -2.11 -2.06
N PRO A 69 -0.65 -1.35 -1.39
CA PRO A 69 0.76 -1.69 -1.27
C PRO A 69 0.99 -3.02 -0.56
N VAL A 70 0.10 -3.44 0.35
CA VAL A 70 0.21 -4.77 0.98
C VAL A 70 0.08 -5.86 -0.08
N LEU A 71 -0.89 -5.76 -0.98
CA LEU A 71 -1.08 -6.77 -2.03
C LEU A 71 0.00 -6.67 -3.12
N PHE A 72 0.36 -5.45 -3.53
CA PHE A 72 1.23 -5.24 -4.69
C PHE A 72 2.72 -5.14 -4.38
N ILE A 73 3.14 -4.84 -3.14
CA ILE A 73 4.55 -4.68 -2.77
C ILE A 73 5.03 -5.80 -1.84
N PHE A 74 4.22 -6.26 -0.88
CA PHE A 74 4.66 -7.33 0.03
C PHE A 74 4.73 -8.68 -0.67
N VAL A 75 3.83 -8.96 -1.61
CA VAL A 75 3.87 -10.21 -2.39
C VAL A 75 5.17 -10.33 -3.22
N PRO A 76 5.55 -9.35 -4.07
CA PRO A 76 6.80 -9.43 -4.80
C PRO A 76 8.04 -9.39 -3.90
N LEU A 77 8.03 -8.63 -2.80
CA LEU A 77 9.13 -8.65 -1.83
C LEU A 77 9.27 -10.00 -1.13
N GLY A 78 8.16 -10.66 -0.79
CA GLY A 78 8.15 -12.00 -0.21
C GLY A 78 8.69 -13.04 -1.18
N LEU A 79 8.26 -12.99 -2.45
CA LEU A 79 8.78 -13.87 -3.51
C LEU A 79 10.28 -13.66 -3.75
N GLN A 80 10.73 -12.41 -3.72
CA GLN A 80 12.14 -12.05 -3.86
C GLN A 80 13.00 -12.57 -2.70
N PHE A 81 12.40 -12.76 -1.52
CA PHE A 81 13.05 -13.36 -0.36
C PHE A 81 13.09 -14.90 -0.41
N ILE A 82 12.09 -15.52 -1.05
CA ILE A 82 12.08 -16.98 -1.30
C ILE A 82 13.08 -17.34 -2.40
N MET A 83 13.30 -16.47 -3.38
CA MET A 83 14.23 -16.70 -4.50
C MET A 83 15.66 -17.14 -4.10
N PRO A 84 16.36 -16.48 -3.15
CA PRO A 84 17.67 -16.93 -2.68
C PRO A 84 17.62 -18.26 -1.91
N LEU A 85 16.46 -18.66 -1.38
CA LEU A 85 16.27 -19.99 -0.76
C LEU A 85 16.17 -21.11 -1.81
N VAL A 86 15.74 -20.77 -3.04
CA VAL A 86 15.61 -21.69 -4.18
C VAL A 86 16.88 -21.71 -5.06
N GLY A 87 17.87 -20.86 -4.76
CA GLY A 87 19.13 -20.79 -5.52
C GLY A 87 19.01 -20.09 -6.88
N SER A 88 17.91 -19.37 -7.13
CA SER A 88 17.67 -18.67 -8.40
C SER A 88 18.34 -17.29 -8.43
N SER A 89 18.79 -16.85 -9.61
CA SER A 89 19.46 -15.56 -9.78
C SER A 89 18.52 -14.38 -9.49
N PHE A 90 18.85 -13.61 -8.46
CA PHE A 90 18.09 -12.44 -7.97
C PHE A 90 17.99 -11.28 -8.99
N GLY A 91 18.92 -11.21 -9.94
CA GLY A 91 19.17 -10.01 -10.75
C GLY A 91 17.95 -9.49 -11.53
N ARG A 92 17.26 -10.34 -12.29
CA ARG A 92 16.14 -9.89 -13.16
C ARG A 92 14.86 -9.59 -12.38
N ALA A 93 14.54 -10.40 -11.38
CA ALA A 93 13.37 -10.17 -10.52
C ALA A 93 13.56 -8.93 -9.65
N GLY A 94 14.77 -8.73 -9.10
CA GLY A 94 15.12 -7.56 -8.29
C GLY A 94 15.00 -6.24 -9.04
N MET A 95 15.46 -6.19 -10.30
CA MET A 95 15.31 -5.00 -11.13
C MET A 95 13.84 -4.71 -11.44
N ALA A 96 13.06 -5.73 -11.82
CA ALA A 96 11.64 -5.56 -12.11
C ALA A 96 10.87 -5.03 -10.90
N THR A 97 11.05 -5.63 -9.72
CA THR A 97 10.35 -5.20 -8.49
C THR A 97 10.77 -3.80 -8.04
N SER A 98 12.04 -3.43 -8.20
CA SER A 98 12.54 -2.08 -7.92
C SER A 98 11.87 -1.05 -8.84
N THR A 99 11.81 -1.30 -10.16
CA THR A 99 11.14 -0.40 -11.11
C THR A 99 9.66 -0.23 -10.80
N PHE A 100 8.93 -1.32 -10.50
CA PHE A 100 7.51 -1.21 -10.11
C PHE A 100 7.32 -0.41 -8.82
N THR A 101 8.22 -0.58 -7.84
CA THR A 101 8.16 0.15 -6.57
C THR A 101 8.41 1.65 -6.77
N SER A 102 9.28 2.04 -7.72
CA SER A 102 9.54 3.45 -8.04
C SER A 102 8.33 4.20 -8.61
N PHE A 103 7.39 3.50 -9.24
CA PHE A 103 6.14 4.11 -9.72
C PHE A 103 5.05 4.22 -8.65
N PHE A 104 5.22 3.53 -7.52
CA PHE A 104 4.23 3.51 -6.44
C PHE A 104 3.78 4.90 -5.98
N PRO A 105 4.67 5.91 -5.78
CA PRO A 105 4.26 7.26 -5.37
C PRO A 105 3.33 7.96 -6.36
N VAL A 106 3.34 7.58 -7.63
CA VAL A 106 2.47 8.14 -8.68
C VAL A 106 1.16 7.35 -8.77
N ILE A 107 1.24 6.02 -8.70
CA ILE A 107 0.07 5.13 -8.83
C ILE A 107 -0.87 5.28 -7.62
N ASP A 108 -0.30 5.36 -6.43
CA ASP A 108 -1.02 5.42 -5.16
C ASP A 108 -2.08 6.56 -5.10
N PRO A 109 -1.74 7.84 -5.38
CA PRO A 109 -2.74 8.91 -5.43
C PRO A 109 -3.72 8.78 -6.60
N LEU A 110 -3.29 8.25 -7.76
CA LEU A 110 -4.17 8.05 -8.92
C LEU A 110 -5.27 7.02 -8.64
N VAL A 111 -4.93 5.94 -7.95
CA VAL A 111 -5.89 4.90 -7.56
C VAL A 111 -6.89 5.44 -6.55
N VAL A 112 -6.42 6.20 -5.54
CA VAL A 112 -7.27 6.85 -4.54
C VAL A 112 -8.29 7.79 -5.19
N ILE A 113 -7.81 8.64 -6.10
CA ILE A 113 -8.65 9.57 -6.85
C ILE A 113 -9.72 8.83 -7.68
N SER A 114 -9.34 7.71 -8.29
CA SER A 114 -10.22 6.92 -9.16
C SER A 114 -11.26 6.13 -8.40
N PHE A 115 -10.90 5.57 -7.23
CA PHE A 115 -11.79 4.75 -6.39
C PHE A 115 -12.79 5.55 -5.58
N ILE A 116 -12.49 6.81 -5.26
CA ILE A 116 -13.33 7.61 -4.37
C ILE A 116 -14.32 8.43 -5.20
N PRO A 117 -15.63 8.17 -5.05
CA PRO A 117 -16.64 8.84 -5.85
C PRO A 117 -16.62 10.36 -5.73
N LEU A 118 -16.24 10.89 -4.56
CA LEU A 118 -16.12 12.32 -4.32
C LEU A 118 -15.02 12.94 -5.19
N TYR A 119 -13.80 12.40 -5.15
CA TYR A 119 -12.68 12.92 -5.96
C TYR A 119 -12.97 12.76 -7.45
N ARG A 120 -13.48 11.60 -7.88
CA ARG A 120 -13.84 11.37 -9.28
C ARG A 120 -14.92 12.34 -9.77
N ASN A 121 -15.94 12.61 -8.96
CA ASN A 121 -17.02 13.53 -9.34
C ASN A 121 -16.53 14.98 -9.40
N ASN A 122 -15.69 15.38 -8.44
CA ASN A 122 -15.09 16.71 -8.44
C ASN A 122 -14.12 16.90 -9.62
N LEU A 123 -13.30 15.91 -9.95
CA LEU A 123 -12.45 15.94 -11.15
C LEU A 123 -13.26 16.02 -12.44
N ARG A 124 -14.36 15.26 -12.56
CA ARG A 124 -15.25 15.38 -13.73
C ARG A 124 -15.88 16.76 -13.86
N LYS A 125 -16.27 17.37 -12.73
CA LYS A 125 -16.74 18.77 -12.72
C LYS A 125 -15.65 19.74 -13.13
N TRP A 126 -14.42 19.54 -12.63
CA TRP A 126 -13.28 20.40 -12.93
C TRP A 126 -12.83 20.28 -14.40
N CYS A 127 -12.84 19.07 -14.96
CA CYS A 127 -12.58 18.83 -16.38
C CYS A 127 -13.73 19.27 -17.30
N ASN A 128 -14.89 19.70 -16.76
CA ASN A 128 -15.95 20.29 -17.57
C ASN A 128 -15.62 21.77 -17.82
N PRO A 129 -15.35 22.18 -19.07
CA PRO A 129 -15.02 23.57 -19.38
C PRO A 129 -16.09 24.56 -18.90
N ALA A 130 -17.37 24.17 -18.88
CA ALA A 130 -18.48 25.02 -18.42
C ALA A 130 -18.43 25.34 -16.91
N PHE A 131 -17.75 24.54 -16.09
CA PHE A 131 -17.54 24.82 -14.67
C PHE A 131 -16.37 25.79 -14.45
N ILE A 132 -15.29 25.64 -15.24
CA ILE A 132 -14.12 26.53 -15.20
C ILE A 132 -14.52 27.97 -15.53
N TYR A 133 -15.38 28.16 -16.54
CA TYR A 133 -15.90 29.49 -16.91
C TYR A 133 -16.87 30.11 -15.89
N ARG A 134 -17.38 29.34 -14.92
CA ARG A 134 -18.32 29.83 -13.89
C ARG A 134 -17.63 30.23 -12.59
N VAL A 135 -16.40 29.75 -12.37
CA VAL A 135 -15.58 30.02 -11.17
C VAL A 135 -14.57 31.14 -11.41
N ARG A 136 -14.31 31.48 -12.69
CA ARG A 136 -13.54 32.65 -13.10
C ARG A 136 -14.46 33.84 -13.32
#